data_AF-A0AAW1D7V1-F1
#
_entry.id   AF-A0AAW1D7V1-F1
#
_cell.length_a   1.000
_cell.length_b   1.000
_cell.length_c   1.000
_cell.angle_alpha   90.00
_cell.angle_beta   90.00
_cell.angle_gamma   90.00
#
_symmetry.space_group_name_H-M   'P 1'
#
loop_
_entity.id
_entity.type
_entity.pdbx_description
1 polymer ?
#
loop_
_entity_poly.entity_id
_entity_poly.type
_entity_poly.pdbx_seq_one_letter_code
_entity_poly.pdbx_strand_id
1 'polypeptide(L)'
;MCDLLWSDPLEDFGNEKNAEHFSHNSVRGCSYFYSYAACCDFLTNNNLLSIIRAHEAQDAGYRMYRKSQTTGFPSLITIFSAPNYLDVYNNKAAVLKYENNVMNIRQFNCSPHPYWLPNFMDVFTWSLPFVGEKVTEMLVNVLNICSDDELMSDGDDALEEGTHYSFIIFNSLMFNLIISFLSNIY
;
A
#
# COMPACT_ATOMS: atom_id res chain seq x y z
N MET A 1 -14.37 -19.42 15.73
CA MET A 1 -13.61 -19.38 14.46
C MET A 1 -13.04 -17.99 14.20
N CYS A 2 -13.86 -16.92 14.24
CA CYS A 2 -13.40 -15.53 14.04
C CYS A 2 -12.15 -15.17 14.87
N ASP A 3 -12.17 -15.45 16.18
CA ASP A 3 -11.11 -14.99 17.07
C ASP A 3 -9.75 -15.65 16.84
N LEU A 4 -9.72 -16.87 16.30
CA LEU A 4 -8.47 -17.52 15.92
C LEU A 4 -7.77 -16.80 14.75
N LEU A 5 -8.54 -16.10 13.92
CA LEU A 5 -8.04 -15.42 12.73
C LEU A 5 -7.78 -13.92 12.96
N TRP A 6 -8.49 -13.30 13.90
CA TRP A 6 -8.56 -11.83 14.03
C TRP A 6 -8.18 -11.27 15.40
N SER A 7 -7.92 -12.11 16.40
CA SER A 7 -7.46 -11.61 17.70
C SER A 7 -6.00 -11.17 17.62
N ASP A 8 -5.66 -10.16 18.43
CA ASP A 8 -4.32 -9.60 18.54
C ASP A 8 -3.89 -9.49 20.01
N PRO A 9 -2.59 -9.49 20.34
CA PRO A 9 -2.15 -9.11 21.67
C PRO A 9 -2.46 -7.62 21.94
N LEU A 10 -2.62 -7.26 23.20
CA LEU A 10 -2.64 -5.84 23.58
C LEU A 10 -1.37 -5.10 23.14
N GLU A 11 -1.48 -3.80 22.87
CA GLU A 11 -0.33 -2.96 22.49
C GLU A 11 0.76 -2.97 23.59
N ASP A 12 0.31 -2.89 24.84
CA ASP A 12 1.12 -2.99 26.06
C ASP A 12 1.23 -4.41 26.60
N PHE A 13 1.07 -5.45 25.77
CA PHE A 13 1.13 -6.86 26.19
C PHE A 13 2.33 -7.16 27.10
N GLY A 14 2.03 -7.62 28.32
CA GLY A 14 3.00 -7.88 29.38
C GLY A 14 3.27 -6.71 30.32
N ASN A 15 2.73 -5.53 30.08
CA ASN A 15 2.83 -4.34 30.94
C ASN A 15 1.45 -3.71 31.21
N GLU A 16 0.39 -4.52 31.11
CA GLU A 16 -1.00 -4.08 31.26
C GLU A 16 -1.27 -3.51 32.65
N LYS A 17 -2.10 -2.47 32.72
CA LYS A 17 -2.52 -1.85 34.00
C LYS A 17 -3.70 -2.57 34.65
N ASN A 18 -4.52 -3.23 33.86
CA ASN A 18 -5.69 -3.99 34.32
C ASN A 18 -5.47 -5.50 34.07
N ALA A 19 -6.20 -6.32 34.81
CA ALA A 19 -6.11 -7.77 34.72
C ALA A 19 -7.16 -8.38 33.78
N GLU A 20 -7.74 -7.59 32.87
CA GLU A 20 -8.71 -8.11 31.92
C GLU A 20 -8.03 -9.05 30.92
N HIS A 21 -8.64 -10.22 30.70
CA HIS A 21 -8.09 -11.21 29.78
C HIS A 21 -8.32 -10.83 28.32
N PHE A 22 -9.51 -10.32 28.03
CA PHE A 22 -9.94 -9.98 26.69
C PHE A 22 -10.67 -8.64 26.69
N SER A 23 -10.33 -7.77 25.75
CA SER A 23 -11.02 -6.51 25.50
C SER A 23 -11.32 -6.36 24.01
N HIS A 24 -12.29 -5.54 23.63
CA HIS A 24 -12.68 -5.43 22.22
C HIS A 24 -11.52 -4.91 21.36
N ASN A 25 -11.21 -5.61 20.26
CA ASN A 25 -10.21 -5.17 19.29
C ASN A 25 -10.77 -4.08 18.36
N SER A 26 -10.53 -2.83 18.74
CA SER A 26 -10.92 -1.65 17.98
C SER A 26 -10.13 -1.47 16.68
N VAL A 27 -8.91 -2.01 16.58
CA VAL A 27 -8.06 -1.93 15.36
C VAL A 27 -8.64 -2.79 14.24
N ARG A 28 -9.22 -3.95 14.58
CA ARG A 28 -9.85 -4.85 13.62
C ARG A 28 -11.35 -4.60 13.44
N GLY A 29 -12.00 -3.91 14.39
CA GLY A 29 -13.45 -3.73 14.41
C GLY A 29 -14.25 -5.01 14.67
N CYS A 30 -13.56 -6.11 15.00
CA CYS A 30 -14.12 -7.40 15.36
C CYS A 30 -13.12 -8.15 16.25
N SER A 31 -13.56 -9.24 16.90
CA SER A 31 -12.72 -10.00 17.82
C SER A 31 -12.19 -9.17 19.00
N TYR A 32 -11.14 -9.68 19.65
CA TYR A 32 -10.63 -9.21 20.93
C TYR A 32 -9.12 -9.03 20.92
N PHE A 33 -8.65 -8.06 21.70
CA PHE A 33 -7.28 -8.08 22.20
C PHE A 33 -7.18 -9.08 23.34
N TYR A 34 -6.09 -9.85 23.40
CA TYR A 34 -5.79 -10.73 24.52
C TYR A 34 -4.56 -10.25 25.29
N SER A 35 -4.63 -10.33 26.62
CA SER A 35 -3.54 -9.90 27.51
C SER A 35 -2.51 -11.00 27.76
N TYR A 36 -1.39 -10.61 28.35
CA TYR A 36 -0.34 -11.52 28.80
C TYR A 36 -0.87 -12.55 29.82
N ALA A 37 -1.76 -12.14 30.71
CA ALA A 37 -2.41 -13.04 31.67
C ALA A 37 -3.24 -14.11 30.95
N ALA A 38 -4.09 -13.70 29.99
CA ALA A 38 -4.88 -14.64 29.19
C ALA A 38 -4.01 -15.64 28.43
N CYS A 39 -2.90 -15.17 27.86
CA CYS A 39 -1.91 -16.00 27.17
C CYS A 39 -1.27 -17.02 28.12
N CYS A 40 -0.83 -16.60 29.32
CA CYS A 40 -0.19 -17.49 30.29
C CYS A 40 -1.15 -18.55 30.86
N ASP A 41 -2.39 -18.17 31.12
CA ASP A 41 -3.43 -19.09 31.58
C ASP A 41 -3.72 -20.15 30.51
N PHE A 42 -3.87 -19.73 29.25
CA PHE A 42 -4.05 -20.66 28.15
C PHE A 42 -2.88 -21.64 28.01
N LEU A 43 -1.64 -21.15 28.07
CA LEU A 43 -0.44 -21.99 27.98
C LEU A 43 -0.37 -23.01 29.11
N THR A 44 -0.63 -22.58 30.34
CA THR A 44 -0.59 -23.45 31.53
C THR A 44 -1.67 -24.52 31.48
N ASN A 45 -2.91 -24.14 31.17
CA ASN A 45 -4.04 -25.05 31.12
C ASN A 45 -3.91 -26.13 30.04
N ASN A 46 -3.14 -25.84 28.98
CA ASN A 46 -2.94 -26.75 27.85
C ASN A 46 -1.55 -27.39 27.81
N ASN A 47 -0.70 -27.16 28.83
CA ASN A 47 0.68 -27.64 28.89
C ASN A 47 1.50 -27.28 27.62
N LEU A 48 1.40 -26.02 27.19
CA LEU A 48 2.09 -25.47 26.03
C LEU A 48 3.20 -24.49 26.46
N LEU A 49 4.23 -24.37 25.62
CA LEU A 49 5.39 -23.50 25.90
C LEU A 49 5.16 -22.04 25.48
N SER A 50 4.54 -21.82 24.31
CA SER A 50 4.40 -20.52 23.66
C SER A 50 3.29 -20.55 22.61
N ILE A 51 2.73 -19.38 22.29
CA ILE A 51 1.87 -19.17 21.14
C ILE A 51 2.70 -18.57 20.00
N ILE A 52 2.70 -19.20 18.83
CA ILE A 52 3.31 -18.65 17.62
C ILE A 52 2.20 -18.21 16.67
N ARG A 53 2.23 -16.96 16.24
CA ARG A 53 1.21 -16.36 15.37
C ARG A 53 1.79 -15.38 14.35
N ALA A 54 0.94 -14.85 13.48
CA ALA A 54 1.32 -13.92 12.40
C ALA A 54 0.44 -12.65 12.44
N HIS A 55 -0.17 -12.24 11.32
CA HIS A 55 -1.21 -11.20 11.20
C HIS A 55 -0.79 -9.73 11.39
N GLU A 56 0.14 -9.41 12.30
CA GLU A 56 0.62 -8.04 12.53
C GLU A 56 2.01 -7.84 11.91
N ALA A 57 2.15 -6.81 11.06
CA ALA A 57 3.42 -6.44 10.45
C ALA A 57 4.46 -6.06 11.51
N GLN A 58 5.71 -6.50 11.32
CA GLN A 58 6.82 -6.23 12.23
C GLN A 58 8.01 -5.68 11.44
N ASP A 59 8.63 -4.61 11.94
CA ASP A 59 9.80 -3.99 11.30
C ASP A 59 10.96 -4.98 11.11
N ALA A 60 11.23 -5.79 12.14
CA ALA A 60 12.25 -6.84 12.09
C ALA A 60 11.74 -8.15 11.42
N GLY A 61 10.48 -8.22 10.99
CA GLY A 61 9.84 -9.44 10.52
C GLY A 61 9.46 -10.42 11.64
N TYR A 62 9.72 -10.09 12.90
CA TYR A 62 9.26 -10.85 14.06
C TYR A 62 9.17 -9.97 15.31
N ARG A 63 8.43 -10.45 16.32
CA ARG A 63 8.40 -9.87 17.67
C ARG A 63 8.32 -10.99 18.71
N MET A 64 9.23 -10.96 19.67
CA MET A 64 9.22 -11.82 20.85
C MET A 64 8.60 -11.02 22.00
N TYR A 65 7.52 -11.53 22.59
CA TYR A 65 6.82 -10.84 23.66
C TYR A 65 7.38 -11.24 25.03
N ARG A 66 6.78 -10.70 26.11
CA ARG A 66 7.17 -10.98 27.49
C ARG A 66 7.30 -12.49 27.74
N LYS A 67 8.35 -12.87 28.44
CA LYS A 67 8.62 -14.27 28.80
C LYS A 67 7.66 -14.74 29.88
N SER A 68 7.16 -15.97 29.74
CA SER A 68 6.45 -16.67 30.81
C SER A 68 7.35 -16.78 32.03
N GLN A 69 6.80 -16.49 33.21
CA GLN A 69 7.56 -16.57 34.47
C GLN A 69 7.95 -18.02 34.80
N THR A 70 7.12 -18.99 34.37
CA THR A 70 7.34 -20.41 34.66
C THR A 70 8.45 -21.01 33.83
N THR A 71 8.52 -20.68 32.53
CA THR A 71 9.44 -21.34 31.58
C THR A 71 10.63 -20.47 31.20
N GLY A 72 10.57 -19.15 31.44
CA GLY A 72 11.56 -18.18 30.94
C GLY A 72 11.57 -18.03 29.42
N PHE A 73 10.62 -18.65 28.71
CA PHE A 73 10.48 -18.61 27.27
C PHE A 73 9.43 -17.56 26.86
N PRO A 74 9.58 -16.85 25.72
CA PRO A 74 8.57 -15.92 25.22
C PRO A 74 7.18 -16.54 25.20
N SER A 75 6.19 -15.95 25.88
CA SER A 75 4.83 -16.51 25.92
C SER A 75 4.12 -16.41 24.57
N LEU A 76 4.46 -15.36 23.80
CA LEU A 76 3.93 -15.10 22.48
C LEU A 76 5.06 -14.71 21.51
N ILE A 77 4.92 -15.15 20.26
CA ILE A 77 5.82 -14.82 19.15
C ILE A 77 4.97 -14.44 17.94
N THR A 78 5.22 -13.25 17.39
CA THR A 78 4.68 -12.85 16.08
C THR A 78 5.75 -13.03 15.02
N ILE A 79 5.43 -13.73 13.93
CA ILE A 79 6.27 -13.90 12.74
C ILE A 79 5.60 -13.24 11.54
N PHE A 80 6.35 -12.46 10.78
CA PHE A 80 5.88 -11.74 9.60
C PHE A 80 6.84 -11.95 8.42
N SER A 81 6.34 -12.55 7.34
CA SER A 81 7.17 -13.06 6.24
C SER A 81 7.05 -12.26 4.92
N ALA A 82 6.43 -11.08 4.94
CA ALA A 82 6.31 -10.18 3.79
C ALA A 82 7.25 -8.97 3.94
N PRO A 83 8.43 -8.96 3.29
CA PRO A 83 9.38 -7.86 3.42
C PRO A 83 8.92 -6.67 2.54
N ASN A 84 9.27 -5.44 2.95
CA ASN A 84 8.80 -4.21 2.31
C ASN A 84 7.29 -4.22 2.05
N TYR A 85 6.51 -4.49 3.10
CA TYR A 85 5.08 -4.65 2.99
C TYR A 85 4.42 -3.43 2.32
N LEU A 86 3.53 -3.70 1.36
CA LEU A 86 2.84 -2.70 0.53
C LEU A 86 3.78 -1.73 -0.21
N ASP A 87 5.03 -2.14 -0.46
CA ASP A 87 6.09 -1.36 -1.10
C ASP A 87 6.47 -0.04 -0.40
N VAL A 88 6.04 0.15 0.85
CA VAL A 88 6.25 1.40 1.61
C VAL A 88 6.82 1.20 3.00
N TYR A 89 6.58 0.04 3.63
CA TYR A 89 6.97 -0.16 5.04
C TYR A 89 8.48 -0.30 5.24
N ASN A 90 9.22 -0.74 4.21
CA ASN A 90 10.66 -1.02 4.29
C ASN A 90 11.06 -2.00 5.41
N ASN A 91 10.12 -2.79 5.91
CA ASN A 91 10.36 -3.78 6.96
C ASN A 91 11.14 -4.99 6.42
N LYS A 92 11.87 -5.66 7.31
CA LYS A 92 12.38 -7.02 7.06
C LYS A 92 11.24 -8.03 7.20
N ALA A 93 11.44 -9.20 6.60
CA ALA A 93 10.65 -10.39 6.86
C ALA A 93 11.47 -11.41 7.64
N ALA A 94 10.79 -12.37 8.27
CA ALA A 94 11.44 -13.48 8.93
C ALA A 94 10.69 -14.81 8.77
N VAL A 95 11.43 -15.90 8.94
CA VAL A 95 10.90 -17.26 9.17
C VAL A 95 11.47 -17.84 10.45
N LEU A 96 10.69 -18.67 11.14
CA LEU A 96 11.09 -19.40 12.33
C LEU A 96 11.47 -20.83 11.94
N LYS A 97 12.73 -21.20 12.17
CA LYS A 97 13.26 -22.55 12.00
C LYS A 97 13.42 -23.19 13.38
N TYR A 98 12.65 -24.24 13.66
CA TYR A 98 12.79 -25.03 14.88
C TYR A 98 13.44 -26.37 14.54
N GLU A 99 14.66 -26.59 15.02
CA GLU A 99 15.46 -27.77 14.74
C GLU A 99 16.37 -28.07 15.93
N ASN A 100 16.51 -29.34 16.32
CA ASN A 100 17.36 -29.76 17.45
C ASN A 100 17.09 -29.01 18.76
N ASN A 101 15.81 -28.76 19.08
CA ASN A 101 15.37 -27.97 20.24
C ASN A 101 15.87 -26.51 20.25
N VAL A 102 16.37 -26.00 19.12
CA VAL A 102 16.79 -24.61 18.96
C VAL A 102 15.81 -23.91 18.03
N MET A 103 15.28 -22.78 18.49
CA MET A 103 14.48 -21.88 17.68
C MET A 103 15.38 -20.80 17.08
N ASN A 104 15.50 -20.79 15.76
CA ASN A 104 16.31 -19.82 15.03
C ASN A 104 15.42 -18.97 14.12
N ILE A 105 15.56 -17.65 14.19
CA ILE A 105 14.87 -16.72 13.32
C ILE A 105 15.80 -16.34 12.18
N ARG A 106 15.36 -16.60 10.95
CA ARG A 106 16.08 -16.16 9.74
C ARG A 106 15.34 -15.00 9.12
N GLN A 107 15.99 -13.83 9.09
CA GLN A 107 15.47 -12.63 8.46
C GLN A 107 15.90 -12.54 6.99
N PHE A 108 15.10 -11.88 6.17
CA PHE A 108 15.39 -11.60 4.77
C PHE A 108 14.78 -10.25 4.34
N ASN A 109 15.36 -9.64 3.30
CA ASN A 109 14.90 -8.37 2.73
C ASN A 109 14.01 -8.62 1.51
N CYS A 110 13.41 -7.56 0.96
CA CYS A 110 12.62 -7.64 -0.26
C CYS A 110 13.48 -7.96 -1.49
N SER A 111 12.81 -8.37 -2.55
CA SER A 111 13.40 -8.58 -3.88
C SER A 111 12.59 -7.78 -4.90
N PRO A 112 13.17 -7.34 -6.03
CA PRO A 112 12.42 -6.67 -7.08
C PRO A 112 11.26 -7.54 -7.59
N HIS A 113 10.12 -6.93 -7.88
CA HIS A 113 8.98 -7.57 -8.52
C HIS A 113 8.46 -6.71 -9.68
N PRO A 114 7.76 -7.29 -10.67
CA PRO A 114 7.13 -6.53 -11.74
C PRO A 114 6.18 -5.46 -11.21
N TYR A 115 6.15 -4.32 -11.88
CA TYR A 115 5.22 -3.23 -11.58
C TYR A 115 3.84 -3.54 -12.14
N TRP A 116 2.80 -3.18 -11.38
CA TRP A 116 1.41 -3.23 -11.82
C TRP A 116 0.72 -1.91 -11.46
N LEU A 117 -0.12 -1.43 -12.37
CA LEU A 117 -1.04 -0.34 -12.05
C LEU A 117 -2.06 -0.81 -10.98
N PRO A 118 -2.54 0.11 -10.11
CA PRO A 118 -3.54 -0.22 -9.10
C PRO A 118 -4.75 -0.94 -9.71
N ASN A 119 -5.25 -1.96 -9.01
CA ASN A 119 -6.38 -2.80 -9.45
C ASN A 119 -6.17 -3.46 -10.83
N PHE A 120 -4.92 -3.67 -11.26
CA PHE A 120 -4.58 -4.26 -12.57
C PHE A 120 -5.18 -3.48 -13.74
N MET A 121 -5.33 -2.16 -13.59
CA MET A 121 -5.85 -1.29 -14.63
C MET A 121 -4.97 -1.35 -15.88
N ASP A 122 -5.57 -1.46 -17.06
CA ASP A 122 -4.83 -1.36 -18.30
C ASP A 122 -4.42 0.10 -18.57
N VAL A 123 -3.37 0.27 -19.36
CA VAL A 123 -2.79 1.59 -19.63
C VAL A 123 -3.75 2.53 -20.34
N PHE A 124 -4.73 2.02 -21.11
CA PHE A 124 -5.71 2.87 -21.79
C PHE A 124 -6.73 3.39 -20.78
N THR A 125 -7.32 2.53 -19.96
CA THR A 125 -8.24 2.96 -18.90
C THR A 125 -7.58 3.98 -17.98
N TRP A 126 -6.30 3.78 -17.66
CA TRP A 126 -5.54 4.69 -16.81
C TRP A 126 -5.25 6.04 -17.47
N SER A 127 -4.83 6.07 -18.73
CA SER A 127 -4.35 7.30 -19.37
C SER A 127 -5.44 8.12 -20.06
N LEU A 128 -6.53 7.49 -20.52
CA LEU A 128 -7.52 8.15 -21.38
C LEU A 128 -8.21 9.37 -20.73
N PRO A 129 -8.55 9.35 -19.42
CA PRO A 129 -9.08 10.54 -18.74
C PRO A 129 -8.10 11.72 -18.78
N PHE A 130 -6.81 11.45 -18.52
CA PHE A 130 -5.76 12.47 -18.54
C PHE A 130 -5.54 13.03 -19.95
N VAL A 131 -5.51 12.16 -20.96
CA VAL A 131 -5.39 12.60 -22.37
C VAL A 131 -6.56 13.49 -22.77
N GLY A 132 -7.79 13.09 -22.42
CA GLY A 132 -8.99 13.90 -22.69
C GLY A 132 -8.95 15.27 -22.02
N GLU A 133 -8.52 15.33 -20.76
CA GLU A 133 -8.33 16.59 -20.03
C GLU A 133 -7.31 17.50 -20.73
N LYS A 134 -6.11 16.99 -21.04
CA LYS A 134 -5.03 17.81 -21.59
C LYS A 134 -5.30 18.29 -23.03
N VAL A 135 -5.94 17.46 -23.85
CA VAL A 135 -6.37 17.88 -25.20
C VAL A 135 -7.44 18.96 -25.10
N THR A 136 -8.42 18.81 -24.20
CA THR A 136 -9.46 19.82 -23.99
C THR A 136 -8.87 21.13 -23.48
N GLU A 137 -7.96 21.07 -22.49
CA GLU A 137 -7.26 22.23 -21.95
C GLU A 137 -6.45 22.97 -23.05
N MET A 138 -5.73 22.22 -23.88
CA MET A 138 -5.01 22.78 -25.02
C MET A 138 -5.96 23.49 -25.98
N LEU A 139 -7.08 22.86 -26.36
CA LEU A 139 -8.06 23.43 -27.28
C LEU A 139 -8.71 24.69 -26.72
N VAL A 140 -9.09 24.69 -25.44
CA VAL A 140 -9.61 25.89 -24.76
C VAL A 140 -8.60 27.02 -24.78
N ASN A 141 -7.33 26.73 -24.49
CA ASN A 141 -6.28 27.75 -24.54
C ASN A 141 -6.06 28.31 -25.94
N VAL A 142 -6.14 27.48 -26.98
CA VAL A 142 -6.04 27.95 -28.38
C VAL A 142 -7.25 28.80 -28.76
N LEU A 143 -8.46 28.37 -28.42
CA LEU A 143 -9.69 29.12 -28.72
C LEU A 143 -9.75 30.46 -27.99
N ASN A 144 -9.21 30.52 -26.76
CA ASN A 144 -9.12 31.76 -25.99
C ASN A 144 -8.07 32.76 -26.52
N ILE A 145 -7.26 32.40 -27.53
CA ILE A 145 -6.35 33.35 -28.21
C ILE A 145 -7.14 34.28 -29.14
N CYS A 146 -8.25 33.82 -29.72
CA CYS A 146 -9.13 34.67 -30.53
C CYS A 146 -10.02 35.51 -29.62
N SER A 147 -9.71 36.79 -29.49
CA SER A 147 -10.53 37.79 -28.80
C SER A 147 -11.85 38.04 -29.55
N ASP A 148 -12.90 38.45 -28.82
CA ASP A 148 -14.21 38.84 -29.39
C ASP A 148 -14.09 39.85 -30.55
N ASP A 149 -13.02 40.64 -30.58
CA ASP A 149 -12.71 41.62 -31.62
C ASP A 149 -12.42 40.99 -33.00
N GLU A 150 -11.83 39.78 -33.09
CA GLU A 150 -11.58 39.09 -34.37
C GLU A 150 -12.86 38.46 -34.95
N LEU A 151 -13.76 37.99 -34.08
CA LEU A 151 -15.08 37.45 -34.45
C LEU A 151 -16.04 38.52 -34.99
N MET A 152 -15.80 39.79 -34.66
CA MET A 152 -16.64 40.93 -35.07
C MET A 152 -16.13 41.65 -36.33
N SER A 153 -14.96 41.29 -36.85
CA SER A 153 -14.42 41.84 -38.10
C SER A 153 -14.94 41.08 -39.32
N ASP A 154 -16.17 41.40 -39.72
CA ASP A 154 -16.71 41.07 -41.05
C ASP A 154 -15.95 41.90 -42.10
N GLY A 155 -15.03 41.27 -42.83
CA GLY A 155 -14.25 41.91 -43.89
C GLY A 155 -13.36 40.90 -44.62
N ASP A 156 -13.86 40.43 -45.77
CA ASP A 156 -13.27 39.47 -46.70
C ASP A 156 -11.73 39.55 -46.85
N ASP A 157 -11.10 38.37 -46.95
CA ASP A 157 -9.75 38.07 -47.48
C ASP A 157 -8.54 37.84 -46.51
N ALA A 158 -8.69 37.83 -45.18
CA ALA A 158 -7.55 37.53 -44.27
C ALA A 158 -7.67 36.25 -43.40
N LEU A 159 -8.81 35.55 -43.45
CA LEU A 159 -9.15 34.47 -42.51
C LEU A 159 -8.55 33.09 -42.86
N GLU A 160 -8.09 32.86 -44.10
CA GLU A 160 -7.55 31.57 -44.53
C GLU A 160 -6.13 31.29 -44.04
N GLU A 161 -5.27 32.31 -43.87
CA GLU A 161 -3.88 32.08 -43.43
C GLU A 161 -3.79 31.76 -41.92
N GLY A 162 -4.48 32.53 -41.06
CA GLY A 162 -4.39 32.36 -39.60
C GLY A 162 -4.93 31.01 -39.09
N THR A 163 -6.02 30.53 -39.68
CA THR A 163 -6.60 29.21 -39.36
C THR A 163 -5.72 28.06 -39.85
N HIS A 164 -5.07 28.21 -41.01
CA HIS A 164 -4.17 27.20 -41.56
C HIS A 164 -2.86 27.07 -40.74
N TYR A 165 -2.27 28.19 -40.29
CA TYR A 165 -1.11 28.16 -39.40
C TYR A 165 -1.43 27.53 -38.04
N SER A 166 -2.58 27.88 -37.43
CA SER A 166 -3.03 27.26 -36.18
C SER A 166 -3.28 25.76 -36.34
N PHE A 167 -3.82 25.29 -37.47
CA PHE A 167 -4.06 23.86 -37.72
C PHE A 167 -2.77 23.06 -37.96
N ILE A 168 -1.76 23.66 -38.61
CA ILE A 168 -0.44 23.04 -38.77
C ILE A 168 0.29 22.95 -37.43
N ILE A 169 0.26 24.03 -36.63
CA ILE A 169 0.84 24.05 -35.29
C ILE A 169 0.13 23.03 -34.39
N PHE A 170 -1.20 22.94 -34.47
CA PHE A 170 -1.99 21.94 -33.76
C PHE A 170 -1.56 20.51 -34.09
N ASN A 171 -1.51 20.13 -35.38
CA ASN A 171 -1.09 18.78 -35.78
C ASN A 171 0.36 18.47 -35.38
N SER A 172 1.27 19.43 -35.49
CA SER A 172 2.68 19.26 -35.10
C SER A 172 2.84 19.07 -33.58
N LEU A 173 2.12 19.85 -32.76
CA LEU A 173 2.13 19.71 -31.30
C LEU A 173 1.49 18.41 -30.85
N MET A 174 0.33 18.04 -31.42
CA MET A 174 -0.38 16.83 -31.05
C MET A 174 0.43 15.57 -31.39
N PHE A 175 1.10 15.55 -32.54
CA PHE A 175 1.97 14.44 -32.94
C PHE A 175 3.20 14.29 -32.02
N ASN A 176 3.83 15.41 -31.65
CA ASN A 176 4.95 15.39 -30.71
C ASN A 176 4.53 15.00 -29.28
N LEU A 177 3.33 15.38 -28.85
CA LEU A 177 2.80 15.00 -27.52
C LEU A 177 2.53 13.49 -27.46
N ILE A 178 1.94 12.91 -28.50
CA ILE A 178 1.71 11.46 -28.60
C ILE A 178 3.04 10.71 -28.60
N ILE A 179 4.04 11.16 -29.37
CA ILE A 179 5.34 10.49 -29.41
C ILE A 179 6.07 10.60 -28.06
N SER A 180 6.03 11.76 -27.41
CA SER A 180 6.63 11.95 -26.08
C SER A 180 5.96 11.05 -25.02
N PHE A 181 4.63 10.89 -25.09
CA PHE A 181 3.88 10.01 -24.19
C PHE A 181 4.22 8.54 -24.45
N LEU A 182 4.30 8.12 -25.71
CA LEU A 182 4.67 6.74 -26.07
C LEU A 182 6.14 6.42 -25.74
N SER A 183 7.04 7.40 -25.78
CA SER A 183 8.45 7.22 -25.43
C SER A 183 8.73 7.08 -23.93
N ASN A 184 7.81 7.52 -23.06
CA ASN A 184 7.93 7.36 -21.60
C ASN A 184 7.31 6.06 -21.06
N ILE A 185 6.71 5.25 -21.95
CA ILE A 185 6.04 3.98 -21.61
C ILE A 185 6.96 2.77 -21.90
N TYR A 186 8.17 2.99 -22.42
CA TYR A 186 9.22 1.96 -22.61
C TYR A 186 10.47 2.25 -21.80
#